data_AF-A0AAU3JSA7-F1
#
_entry.id   AF-A0AAU3JSA7-F1
#
_cell.length_a   1.000
_cell.length_b   1.000
_cell.length_c   1.000
_cell.angle_alpha   90.00
_cell.angle_beta   90.00
_cell.angle_gamma   90.00
#
_symmetry.space_group_name_H-M   'P 1'
#
loop_
_entity.id
_entity.type
_entity.pdbx_description
1 polymer ?
#
loop_
_entity_poly.entity_id
_entity_poly.type
_entity_poly.pdbx_seq_one_letter_code
_entity_poly.pdbx_strand_id
1 'polypeptide(L)'
;MSLADRAEVTGTPAFVPDPRLTNEDLAPADKRNWKVFDLFAMWMSDVHNLGNYTFAAGLLVLGMNVWQIFTSLLVGFVIIYVGMNWMGRIGQRHGVPFPVVSRISFGVWGANIPALIRAVIAIMWYGIQTYLASVAVNVMLLAAWPGLESWTHSSFLGLDALGWLSFVSLWLIQALIISQGMESVRKFQDFCGPAIWLVMIALAVWVLSKAGWTISLTSTPNPVSVGEQWRQWFGAIGLIIATYGTLMLNFCDFSRFAPDYKTVKRGNFWGLPFNSTAFVIVSVIVTAGSIEVFGEAITDPAELVAKVGNTWVLVLAALTFAIATMGVNIVANFVSPAYDLANVWPQKISFKIGGMISTVAALVVTPWNLFSNPTVVQYFLGGLGAFLGPLFGVIMLDYFWVKKGRIDVDELFNGEPGSRYYYRKGVNPKALWAFLPAAGVAAVLALVKDFHDVAPYSWFIGTALAAGLYALLCRDERAESVAAAEETSASASAAG
;
A
#
# COMPACT_ATOMS: atom_id res chain seq x y z
N MET A 1 12.38 22.24 8.93
CA MET A 1 13.33 23.32 8.64
C MET A 1 12.91 23.77 7.28
N SER A 2 12.19 24.89 7.25
CA SER A 2 11.61 25.45 6.05
C SER A 2 12.70 25.67 5.01
N LEU A 3 12.34 25.72 3.72
CA LEU A 3 13.27 26.17 2.67
C LEU A 3 13.88 27.55 3.03
N ALA A 4 13.14 28.38 3.77
CA ALA A 4 13.63 29.65 4.31
C ALA A 4 14.72 29.48 5.38
N ASP A 5 14.55 28.53 6.32
CA ASP A 5 15.53 28.28 7.38
C ASP A 5 16.85 27.71 6.80
N ARG A 6 16.78 26.95 5.68
CA ARG A 6 17.96 26.42 4.98
C ARG A 6 18.81 27.49 4.30
N ALA A 7 18.17 28.55 3.80
CA ALA A 7 18.85 29.68 3.17
C ALA A 7 19.70 30.46 4.19
N GLU A 8 19.22 30.62 5.43
CA GLU A 8 19.98 31.27 6.50
C GLU A 8 21.24 30.49 6.91
N VAL A 9 21.21 29.16 6.87
CA VAL A 9 22.36 28.32 7.29
C VAL A 9 23.43 28.19 6.20
N THR A 10 23.07 28.33 4.93
CA THR A 10 23.97 28.01 3.80
C THR A 10 24.57 29.24 3.10
N GLY A 11 24.15 30.46 3.46
CA GLY A 11 24.70 31.71 2.88
C GLY A 11 24.49 31.84 1.36
N THR A 12 23.62 31.03 0.78
CA THR A 12 23.29 31.01 -0.65
C THR A 12 22.03 31.86 -0.85
N PRO A 13 21.88 32.67 -1.91
CA PRO A 13 20.62 33.37 -2.18
C PRO A 13 19.46 32.39 -2.08
N ALA A 14 18.42 32.77 -1.31
CA ALA A 14 17.32 31.89 -0.97
C ALA A 14 16.75 31.25 -2.25
N PHE A 15 16.89 29.93 -2.37
CA PHE A 15 16.31 29.18 -3.47
C PHE A 15 14.80 29.47 -3.51
N VAL A 16 14.31 30.00 -4.64
CA VAL A 16 12.89 30.30 -4.83
C VAL A 16 12.27 29.12 -5.60
N PRO A 17 11.44 28.29 -4.95
CA PRO A 17 10.81 27.16 -5.62
C PRO A 17 9.82 27.63 -6.70
N ASP A 18 9.73 26.89 -7.80
CA ASP A 18 8.72 27.14 -8.85
C ASP A 18 7.32 26.96 -8.25
N PRO A 19 6.44 27.98 -8.31
CA PRO A 19 5.07 27.88 -7.81
C PRO A 19 4.29 26.69 -8.38
N ARG A 20 4.58 26.29 -9.63
CA ARG A 20 3.92 25.16 -10.29
C ARG A 20 4.34 23.80 -9.72
N LEU A 21 5.39 23.72 -8.92
CA LEU A 21 5.93 22.49 -8.34
C LEU A 21 5.79 22.42 -6.82
N THR A 22 5.35 23.50 -6.17
CA THR A 22 5.37 23.63 -4.71
C THR A 22 4.02 24.01 -4.11
N ASN A 23 3.72 23.42 -2.96
CA ASN A 23 2.70 23.82 -1.99
C ASN A 23 3.09 23.24 -0.62
N GLU A 24 2.36 23.59 0.44
CA GLU A 24 2.66 23.11 1.80
C GLU A 24 2.65 21.58 1.94
N ASP A 25 1.80 20.89 1.17
CA ASP A 25 1.64 19.43 1.25
C ASP A 25 2.81 18.66 0.61
N LEU A 26 3.39 19.23 -0.45
CA LEU A 26 4.50 18.66 -1.23
C LEU A 26 5.87 19.11 -0.73
N ALA A 27 5.94 20.23 -0.01
CA ALA A 27 7.17 20.72 0.58
C ALA A 27 7.79 19.68 1.55
N PRO A 28 9.11 19.73 1.77
CA PRO A 28 9.76 18.88 2.77
C PRO A 28 9.09 19.00 4.15
N ALA A 29 8.85 17.87 4.80
CA ALA A 29 8.18 17.83 6.09
C ALA A 29 8.94 18.63 7.15
N ASP A 30 8.28 19.68 7.66
CA ASP A 30 8.81 20.53 8.71
C ASP A 30 8.76 19.90 10.09
N LYS A 31 7.61 19.29 10.43
CA LYS A 31 7.41 18.58 11.70
C LYS A 31 7.65 17.09 11.49
N ARG A 32 8.63 16.55 12.20
CA ARG A 32 9.02 15.13 12.13
C ARG A 32 8.87 14.45 13.49
N ASN A 33 7.63 14.27 13.92
CA ASN A 33 7.27 13.81 15.26
C ASN A 33 6.68 12.39 15.29
N TRP A 34 6.63 11.68 14.16
CA TRP A 34 6.10 10.32 14.13
C TRP A 34 7.04 9.36 14.85
N LYS A 35 6.53 8.69 15.88
CA LYS A 35 7.28 7.76 16.72
C LYS A 35 7.22 6.35 16.15
N VAL A 36 8.01 5.46 16.74
CA VAL A 36 8.00 4.02 16.40
C VAL A 36 6.59 3.43 16.52
N PHE A 37 5.83 3.85 17.55
CA PHE A 37 4.45 3.37 17.77
C PHE A 37 3.52 3.77 16.63
N ASP A 38 3.58 5.01 16.13
CA ASP A 38 2.69 5.49 15.07
C ASP A 38 2.88 4.69 13.78
N LEU A 39 4.13 4.38 13.42
CA LEU A 39 4.43 3.51 12.27
C LEU A 39 4.03 2.05 12.55
N PHE A 40 4.24 1.56 13.77
CA PHE A 40 3.82 0.21 14.15
C PHE A 40 2.29 0.06 14.11
N ALA A 41 1.54 1.03 14.63
CA ALA A 41 0.09 1.05 14.64
C ALA A 41 -0.50 1.15 13.23
N MET A 42 0.18 1.87 12.33
CA MET A 42 -0.14 1.89 10.90
C MET A 42 -0.14 0.48 10.34
N TRP A 43 0.95 -0.26 10.59
CA TRP A 43 1.07 -1.64 10.13
C TRP A 43 0.13 -2.61 10.85
N MET A 44 -0.15 -2.41 12.14
CA MET A 44 -1.16 -3.21 12.86
C MET A 44 -2.51 -3.12 12.15
N SER A 45 -2.95 -1.90 11.85
CA SER A 45 -4.17 -1.68 11.10
C SER A 45 -4.07 -2.36 9.72
N ASP A 46 -3.04 -2.00 8.95
CA ASP A 46 -2.90 -2.40 7.54
C ASP A 46 -2.81 -3.91 7.34
N VAL A 47 -2.12 -4.64 8.22
CA VAL A 47 -1.97 -6.09 8.13
C VAL A 47 -3.22 -6.83 8.63
N HIS A 48 -3.84 -6.38 9.72
CA HIS A 48 -5.01 -7.05 10.29
C HIS A 48 -6.30 -6.49 9.69
N ASN A 49 -6.56 -6.79 8.42
CA ASN A 49 -7.79 -6.41 7.73
C ASN A 49 -8.50 -7.63 7.13
N LEU A 50 -9.79 -7.47 6.83
CA LEU A 50 -10.65 -8.56 6.36
C LEU A 50 -10.09 -9.24 5.10
N GLY A 51 -9.63 -8.47 4.12
CA GLY A 51 -9.08 -8.97 2.87
C GLY A 51 -7.87 -9.88 3.07
N ASN A 52 -7.00 -9.56 4.02
CA ASN A 52 -5.83 -10.40 4.32
C ASN A 52 -6.22 -11.73 4.98
N TYR A 53 -7.18 -11.73 5.91
CA TYR A 53 -7.68 -12.98 6.52
C TYR A 53 -8.33 -13.87 5.48
N THR A 54 -9.17 -13.31 4.62
CA THR A 54 -9.79 -14.05 3.51
C THR A 54 -8.76 -14.56 2.52
N PHE A 55 -7.72 -13.77 2.21
CA PHE A 55 -6.61 -14.22 1.38
C PHE A 55 -5.88 -15.43 1.98
N ALA A 56 -5.47 -15.36 3.25
CA ALA A 56 -4.78 -16.45 3.93
C ALA A 56 -5.67 -17.72 4.04
N ALA A 57 -6.96 -17.54 4.33
CA ALA A 57 -7.92 -18.64 4.37
C ALA A 57 -8.11 -19.29 2.99
N GLY A 58 -8.17 -18.47 1.93
CA GLY A 58 -8.29 -18.94 0.55
C GLY A 58 -7.11 -19.81 0.12
N LEU A 59 -5.89 -19.52 0.57
CA LEU A 59 -4.72 -20.37 0.29
C LEU A 59 -4.88 -21.79 0.85
N LEU A 60 -5.50 -21.94 2.03
CA LEU A 60 -5.79 -23.25 2.63
C LEU A 60 -6.82 -24.02 1.79
N VAL A 61 -7.86 -23.32 1.32
CA VAL A 61 -8.90 -23.89 0.45
C VAL A 61 -8.34 -24.33 -0.91
N LEU A 62 -7.34 -23.61 -1.43
CA LEU A 62 -6.65 -23.93 -2.69
C LEU A 62 -5.68 -25.12 -2.59
N GLY A 63 -5.51 -25.70 -1.40
CA GLY A 63 -4.73 -26.92 -1.19
C GLY A 63 -3.35 -26.72 -0.60
N MET A 64 -2.99 -25.49 -0.20
CA MET A 64 -1.78 -25.27 0.59
C MET A 64 -1.97 -25.76 2.02
N ASN A 65 -0.94 -26.35 2.60
CA ASN A 65 -0.95 -26.71 4.00
C ASN A 65 -0.65 -25.49 4.88
N VAL A 66 -1.07 -25.53 6.15
CA VAL A 66 -0.90 -24.42 7.09
C VAL A 66 0.55 -23.93 7.20
N TRP A 67 1.54 -24.83 7.28
CA TRP A 67 2.94 -24.41 7.35
C TRP A 67 3.43 -23.71 6.07
N GLN A 68 2.89 -24.08 4.91
CA GLN A 68 3.23 -23.46 3.62
C GLN A 68 2.69 -22.05 3.59
N ILE A 69 1.44 -21.85 4.01
CA ILE A 69 0.83 -20.52 4.15
C ILE A 69 1.65 -19.68 5.13
N PHE A 70 1.98 -20.24 6.29
CA PHE A 70 2.79 -19.54 7.29
C PHE A 70 4.11 -19.03 6.72
N THR A 71 4.86 -19.92 6.07
CA THR A 71 6.19 -19.59 5.54
C THR A 71 6.14 -18.70 4.30
N SER A 72 5.19 -18.90 3.38
CA SER A 72 5.07 -18.06 2.17
C SER A 72 4.71 -16.62 2.53
N LEU A 73 3.74 -16.43 3.43
CA LEU A 73 3.33 -15.10 3.88
C LEU A 73 4.47 -14.41 4.62
N LEU A 74 5.17 -15.11 5.52
CA LEU A 74 6.32 -14.56 6.24
C LEU A 74 7.43 -14.10 5.28
N VAL A 75 7.77 -14.91 4.27
CA VAL A 75 8.76 -14.54 3.25
C VAL A 75 8.30 -13.31 2.46
N GLY A 76 7.02 -13.26 2.04
CA GLY A 76 6.45 -12.09 1.37
C GLY A 76 6.56 -10.81 2.21
N PHE A 77 6.20 -10.87 3.50
CA PHE A 77 6.30 -9.73 4.41
C PHE A 77 7.74 -9.30 4.68
N VAL A 78 8.71 -10.21 4.69
CA VAL A 78 10.14 -9.87 4.79
C VAL A 78 10.61 -9.12 3.54
N ILE A 79 10.17 -9.53 2.35
CA ILE A 79 10.50 -8.81 1.10
C ILE A 79 9.88 -7.40 1.12
N ILE A 80 8.61 -7.28 1.51
CA ILE A 80 7.95 -5.99 1.69
C ILE A 80 8.67 -5.13 2.73
N TYR A 81 9.08 -5.70 3.86
CA TYR A 81 9.88 -5.00 4.86
C TYR A 81 11.16 -4.39 4.26
N VAL A 82 11.88 -5.12 3.41
CA VAL A 82 13.09 -4.59 2.76
C VAL A 82 12.75 -3.41 1.86
N GLY A 83 11.79 -3.57 0.94
CA GLY A 83 11.42 -2.50 0.00
C GLY A 83 10.81 -1.27 0.67
N MET A 84 9.99 -1.46 1.72
CA MET A 84 9.45 -0.40 2.57
C MET A 84 10.57 0.38 3.26
N ASN A 85 11.62 -0.30 3.73
CA ASN A 85 12.76 0.39 4.33
C ASN A 85 13.62 1.14 3.31
N TRP A 86 13.68 0.68 2.06
CA TRP A 86 14.34 1.40 0.98
C TRP A 86 13.60 2.68 0.62
N MET A 87 12.30 2.59 0.30
CA MET A 87 11.45 3.76 0.05
C MET A 87 11.38 4.68 1.26
N GLY A 88 11.27 4.10 2.46
CA GLY A 88 11.22 4.83 3.73
C GLY A 88 12.50 5.61 4.02
N ARG A 89 13.66 5.10 3.57
CA ARG A 89 14.93 5.83 3.67
C ARG A 89 14.91 7.10 2.82
N ILE A 90 14.34 7.03 1.62
CA ILE A 90 14.23 8.18 0.71
C ILE A 90 13.35 9.26 1.33
N GLY A 91 12.13 8.86 1.75
CA GLY A 91 11.16 9.77 2.37
C GLY A 91 11.68 10.41 3.65
N GLN A 92 12.24 9.63 4.58
CA GLN A 92 12.78 10.15 5.83
C GLN A 92 13.99 11.07 5.61
N ARG A 93 14.93 10.68 4.74
CA ARG A 93 16.15 11.48 4.53
C ARG A 93 15.85 12.84 3.91
N HIS A 94 14.91 12.88 2.96
CA HIS A 94 14.67 14.07 2.14
C HIS A 94 13.41 14.84 2.55
N GLY A 95 12.54 14.23 3.34
CA GLY A 95 11.32 14.85 3.86
C GLY A 95 10.20 15.00 2.84
N VAL A 96 10.34 14.46 1.64
CA VAL A 96 9.42 14.71 0.53
C VAL A 96 8.51 13.50 0.26
N PRO A 97 7.27 13.73 -0.22
CA PRO A 97 6.32 12.65 -0.51
C PRO A 97 6.63 11.96 -1.85
N PHE A 98 5.93 10.87 -2.12
CA PHE A 98 6.11 10.02 -3.31
C PHE A 98 6.14 10.75 -4.66
N PRO A 99 5.19 11.65 -4.98
CA PRO A 99 5.23 12.33 -6.26
C PRO A 99 6.48 13.22 -6.42
N VAL A 100 7.01 13.78 -5.33
CA VAL A 100 8.25 14.58 -5.35
C VAL A 100 9.47 13.67 -5.44
N VAL A 101 9.49 12.52 -4.75
CA VAL A 101 10.51 11.48 -4.94
C VAL A 101 10.58 11.05 -6.41
N SER A 102 9.44 10.93 -7.07
CA SER A 102 9.36 10.54 -8.48
C SER A 102 10.02 11.54 -9.43
N ARG A 103 10.16 12.82 -9.05
CA ARG A 103 10.87 13.84 -9.85
C ARG A 103 12.35 13.52 -10.03
N ILE A 104 12.94 12.82 -9.05
CA ILE A 104 14.35 12.39 -9.11
C ILE A 104 14.59 11.57 -10.38
N SER A 105 13.67 10.65 -10.71
CA SER A 105 13.87 9.69 -11.79
C SER A 105 13.14 10.08 -13.08
N PHE A 106 11.90 10.58 -12.98
CA PHE A 106 11.06 10.87 -14.15
C PHE A 106 11.10 12.34 -14.59
N GLY A 107 11.68 13.23 -13.78
CA GLY A 107 11.71 14.67 -14.02
C GLY A 107 10.55 15.44 -13.41
N VAL A 108 10.69 16.76 -13.33
CA VAL A 108 9.73 17.64 -12.63
C VAL A 108 8.30 17.55 -13.17
N TRP A 109 8.11 17.40 -14.49
CA TRP A 109 6.79 17.19 -15.10
C TRP A 109 6.48 15.71 -15.33
N GLY A 110 7.51 14.90 -15.63
CA GLY A 110 7.37 13.47 -15.85
C GLY A 110 6.93 12.67 -14.61
N ALA A 111 7.18 13.20 -13.40
CA ALA A 111 6.71 12.62 -12.13
C ALA A 111 5.19 12.45 -12.04
N ASN A 112 4.41 13.17 -12.86
CA ASN A 112 2.97 12.96 -12.93
C ASN A 112 2.60 11.57 -13.46
N ILE A 113 3.47 10.89 -14.22
CA ILE A 113 3.22 9.53 -14.72
C ILE A 113 3.13 8.53 -13.55
N PRO A 114 4.17 8.35 -12.72
CA PRO A 114 4.07 7.47 -11.55
C PRO A 114 2.99 7.91 -10.56
N ALA A 115 2.86 9.22 -10.32
CA ALA A 115 1.86 9.76 -9.39
C ALA A 115 0.43 9.43 -9.83
N LEU A 116 0.06 9.67 -11.09
CA LEU A 116 -1.30 9.42 -11.59
C LEU A 116 -1.61 7.92 -11.67
N ILE A 117 -0.66 7.09 -12.10
CA ILE A 117 -0.83 5.62 -12.08
C ILE A 117 -1.13 5.17 -10.65
N ARG A 118 -0.33 5.63 -9.68
CA ARG A 118 -0.51 5.31 -8.26
C ARG A 118 -1.85 5.83 -7.72
N ALA A 119 -2.25 7.05 -8.08
CA ALA A 119 -3.49 7.68 -7.64
C ALA A 119 -4.73 6.90 -8.09
N VAL A 120 -4.78 6.55 -9.37
CA VAL A 120 -5.90 5.79 -9.97
C VAL A 120 -6.08 4.45 -9.28
N ILE A 121 -4.98 3.74 -9.02
CA ILE A 121 -4.97 2.46 -8.30
C ILE A 121 -5.50 2.64 -6.87
N ALA A 122 -5.03 3.66 -6.17
CA ALA A 122 -5.45 3.95 -4.80
C ALA A 122 -6.93 4.27 -4.71
N ILE A 123 -7.45 5.09 -5.63
CA ILE A 123 -8.86 5.50 -5.67
C ILE A 123 -9.78 4.29 -5.84
N MET A 124 -9.40 3.34 -6.72
CA MET A 124 -10.15 2.10 -6.89
C MET A 124 -10.16 1.27 -5.60
N TRP A 125 -8.99 1.10 -4.96
CA TRP A 125 -8.92 0.42 -3.67
C TRP A 125 -9.68 1.12 -2.56
N TYR A 126 -9.68 2.46 -2.55
CA TYR A 126 -10.42 3.25 -1.59
C TYR A 126 -11.93 2.97 -1.68
N GLY A 127 -12.45 2.85 -2.90
CA GLY A 127 -13.82 2.43 -3.16
C GLY A 127 -14.08 1.00 -2.69
N ILE A 128 -13.24 0.04 -3.12
CA ILE A 128 -13.39 -1.39 -2.79
C ILE A 128 -13.41 -1.60 -1.28
N GLN A 129 -12.46 -1.03 -0.54
CA GLN A 129 -12.35 -1.22 0.90
C GLN A 129 -13.50 -0.52 1.65
N THR A 130 -13.98 0.63 1.17
CA THR A 130 -15.20 1.25 1.74
C THR A 130 -16.41 0.35 1.53
N TYR A 131 -16.51 -0.31 0.37
CA TYR A 131 -17.57 -1.28 0.09
C TYR A 131 -17.48 -2.49 1.01
N LEU A 132 -16.31 -3.11 1.16
CA LEU A 132 -16.12 -4.24 2.07
C LEU A 132 -16.45 -3.87 3.53
N ALA A 133 -16.05 -2.68 3.98
CA ALA A 133 -16.45 -2.16 5.29
C ALA A 133 -17.97 -2.01 5.42
N SER A 134 -18.65 -1.55 4.37
CA SER A 134 -20.11 -1.37 4.37
C SER A 134 -20.88 -2.69 4.45
N VAL A 135 -20.33 -3.78 3.92
CA VAL A 135 -20.92 -5.13 4.04
C VAL A 135 -20.93 -5.58 5.50
N ALA A 136 -19.85 -5.35 6.25
CA ALA A 136 -19.82 -5.64 7.68
C ALA A 136 -20.86 -4.82 8.46
N VAL A 137 -21.06 -3.55 8.09
CA VAL A 137 -22.11 -2.70 8.68
C VAL A 137 -23.52 -3.21 8.33
N ASN A 138 -23.76 -3.68 7.11
CA ASN A 138 -25.05 -4.29 6.76
C ASN A 138 -25.37 -5.50 7.64
N VAL A 139 -24.40 -6.39 7.85
CA VAL A 139 -24.56 -7.56 8.72
C VAL A 139 -24.88 -7.12 10.15
N MET A 140 -24.18 -6.11 10.67
CA MET A 140 -24.46 -5.52 11.98
C MET A 140 -25.89 -4.96 12.08
N LEU A 141 -26.30 -4.18 11.09
CA LEU A 141 -27.61 -3.51 11.07
C LEU A 141 -28.75 -4.54 10.99
N LEU A 142 -28.61 -5.57 10.17
CA LEU A 142 -29.60 -6.65 10.07
C LEU A 142 -29.67 -7.49 11.35
N ALA A 143 -28.54 -7.74 12.01
CA ALA A 143 -28.51 -8.45 13.28
C ALA A 143 -29.16 -7.66 14.42
N ALA A 144 -28.93 -6.34 14.48
CA ALA A 144 -29.50 -5.47 15.51
C ALA A 144 -30.97 -5.10 15.24
N TRP A 145 -31.33 -4.91 13.97
CA TRP A 145 -32.65 -4.52 13.52
C TRP A 145 -33.10 -5.35 12.31
N PRO A 146 -33.63 -6.57 12.54
CA PRO A 146 -34.07 -7.45 11.45
C PRO A 146 -35.10 -6.84 10.50
N GLY A 147 -35.90 -5.87 10.96
CA GLY A 147 -36.86 -5.15 10.12
C GLY A 147 -36.25 -4.37 8.94
N LEU A 148 -34.93 -4.13 8.97
CA LEU A 148 -34.19 -3.54 7.85
C LEU A 148 -34.00 -4.50 6.67
N GLU A 149 -34.36 -5.77 6.79
CA GLU A 149 -34.33 -6.73 5.68
C GLU A 149 -35.12 -6.22 4.47
N SER A 150 -36.23 -5.53 4.69
CA SER A 150 -37.03 -4.90 3.63
C SER A 150 -36.25 -3.89 2.76
N TRP A 151 -35.14 -3.34 3.26
CA TRP A 151 -34.28 -2.38 2.54
C TRP A 151 -33.26 -3.08 1.64
N THR A 152 -33.16 -4.42 1.72
CA THR A 152 -32.28 -5.22 0.85
C THR A 152 -32.96 -5.61 -0.47
N HIS A 153 -34.27 -5.38 -0.60
CA HIS A 153 -35.06 -5.85 -1.75
C HIS A 153 -34.98 -4.94 -2.98
N SER A 154 -34.81 -3.63 -2.78
CA SER A 154 -34.70 -2.66 -3.87
C SER A 154 -33.24 -2.32 -4.13
N SER A 155 -32.81 -2.39 -5.39
CA SER A 155 -31.45 -2.05 -5.81
C SER A 155 -31.39 -0.87 -6.76
N PHE A 156 -30.32 -0.09 -6.63
CA PHE A 156 -29.98 1.03 -7.50
C PHE A 156 -28.51 0.91 -7.90
N LEU A 157 -28.20 0.98 -9.21
CA LEU A 157 -26.83 0.83 -9.76
C LEU A 157 -26.06 -0.42 -9.25
N GLY A 158 -26.77 -1.49 -8.91
CA GLY A 158 -26.18 -2.77 -8.48
C GLY A 158 -25.96 -2.92 -6.97
N LEU A 159 -26.43 -1.98 -6.14
CA LEU A 159 -26.39 -2.09 -4.68
C LEU A 159 -27.78 -1.83 -4.08
N ASP A 160 -28.16 -2.58 -3.06
CA ASP A 160 -29.44 -2.41 -2.37
C ASP A 160 -29.49 -1.15 -1.50
N ALA A 161 -30.67 -0.73 -1.06
CA ALA A 161 -30.84 0.52 -0.31
C ALA A 161 -30.11 0.51 1.05
N LEU A 162 -30.04 -0.65 1.73
CA LEU A 162 -29.27 -0.80 2.96
C LEU A 162 -27.76 -0.69 2.68
N GLY A 163 -27.28 -1.34 1.62
CA GLY A 163 -25.91 -1.22 1.14
C GLY A 163 -25.52 0.21 0.79
N TRP A 164 -26.39 0.94 0.09
CA TRP A 164 -26.18 2.37 -0.19
C TRP A 164 -26.09 3.21 1.08
N LEU A 165 -27.00 2.99 2.04
CA LEU A 165 -26.98 3.71 3.32
C LEU A 165 -25.66 3.47 4.06
N SER A 166 -25.25 2.21 4.21
CA SER A 166 -24.00 1.84 4.89
C SER A 166 -22.77 2.38 4.15
N PHE A 167 -22.73 2.22 2.82
CA PHE A 167 -21.62 2.71 2.01
C PHE A 167 -21.47 4.23 2.11
N VAL A 168 -22.54 4.99 1.85
CA VAL A 168 -22.51 6.46 1.87
C VAL A 168 -22.20 6.98 3.26
N SER A 169 -22.71 6.33 4.31
CA SER A 169 -22.40 6.71 5.69
C SER A 169 -20.90 6.56 6.00
N LEU A 170 -20.30 5.41 5.70
CA LEU A 170 -18.87 5.18 5.90
C LEU A 170 -18.01 6.05 4.98
N TRP A 171 -18.45 6.28 3.75
CA TRP A 171 -17.80 7.15 2.78
C TRP A 171 -17.75 8.60 3.28
N LEU A 172 -18.86 9.12 3.81
CA LEU A 172 -18.93 10.45 4.43
C LEU A 172 -18.06 10.54 5.69
N ILE A 173 -18.10 9.54 6.57
CA ILE A 173 -17.29 9.52 7.80
C ILE A 173 -15.80 9.57 7.47
N GLN A 174 -15.35 8.73 6.53
CA GLN A 174 -13.96 8.76 6.08
C GLN A 174 -13.60 10.13 5.50
N ALA A 175 -14.43 10.69 4.60
CA ALA A 175 -14.22 12.02 4.02
C ALA A 175 -14.10 13.14 5.09
N LEU A 176 -14.87 13.05 6.16
CA LEU A 176 -14.80 13.98 7.29
C LEU A 176 -13.47 13.86 8.04
N ILE A 177 -13.06 12.65 8.41
CA ILE A 177 -11.77 12.41 9.11
C ILE A 177 -10.62 13.00 8.30
N ILE A 178 -10.67 12.79 7.00
CA ILE A 178 -9.70 13.24 6.01
C ILE A 178 -9.62 14.77 5.91
N SER A 179 -10.77 15.45 5.90
CA SER A 179 -10.82 16.90 5.73
C SER A 179 -10.11 17.67 6.86
N GLN A 180 -9.81 16.97 7.96
CA GLN A 180 -9.05 17.47 9.11
C GLN A 180 -7.52 17.32 8.94
N GLY A 181 -7.03 16.58 7.94
CA GLY A 181 -5.61 16.45 7.59
C GLY A 181 -4.89 15.21 8.17
N MET A 182 -3.60 15.07 7.85
CA MET A 182 -2.79 13.86 8.13
C MET A 182 -2.70 13.49 9.62
N GLU A 183 -2.77 14.48 10.51
CA GLU A 183 -2.67 14.23 11.96
C GLU A 183 -3.94 13.57 12.53
N SER A 184 -5.13 13.89 11.99
CA SER A 184 -6.36 13.18 12.34
C SER A 184 -6.33 11.74 11.82
N VAL A 185 -5.78 11.53 10.63
CA VAL A 185 -5.55 10.19 10.07
C VAL A 185 -4.67 9.35 11.01
N ARG A 186 -3.54 9.90 11.46
CA ARG A 186 -2.64 9.23 12.42
C ARG A 186 -3.36 8.82 13.70
N LYS A 187 -4.07 9.75 14.35
CA LYS A 187 -4.79 9.47 15.61
C LYS A 187 -5.88 8.42 15.45
N PHE A 188 -6.63 8.45 14.35
CA PHE A 188 -7.67 7.47 14.07
C PHE A 188 -7.07 6.07 13.90
N GLN A 189 -5.98 5.97 13.14
CA GLN A 189 -5.24 4.74 12.93
C GLN A 189 -4.64 4.16 14.23
N ASP A 190 -4.05 5.02 15.08
CA ASP A 190 -3.46 4.61 16.36
C ASP A 190 -4.49 3.92 17.29
N PHE A 191 -5.77 4.26 17.15
CA PHE A 191 -6.88 3.60 17.83
C PHE A 191 -7.32 2.29 17.16
N CYS A 192 -7.40 2.28 15.82
CA CYS A 192 -7.92 1.14 15.05
C CYS A 192 -7.05 -0.12 15.18
N GLY A 193 -5.72 0.02 15.16
CA GLY A 193 -4.77 -1.10 15.18
C GLY A 193 -4.93 -2.02 16.41
N PRO A 194 -4.88 -1.50 17.64
CA PRO A 194 -5.09 -2.29 18.85
C PRO A 194 -6.49 -2.92 18.95
N ALA A 195 -7.53 -2.23 18.45
CA ALA A 195 -8.91 -2.70 18.55
C ALA A 195 -9.14 -4.00 17.75
N ILE A 196 -8.63 -4.08 16.52
CA ILE A 196 -8.77 -5.29 15.70
C ILE A 196 -7.98 -6.47 16.25
N TRP A 197 -6.81 -6.22 16.83
CA TRP A 197 -6.01 -7.24 17.49
C TRP A 197 -6.78 -7.94 18.62
N LEU A 198 -7.47 -7.14 19.45
CA LEU A 198 -8.25 -7.67 20.57
C LEU A 198 -9.36 -8.61 20.08
N VAL A 199 -10.11 -8.19 19.06
CA VAL A 199 -11.21 -9.01 18.50
C VAL A 199 -10.68 -10.28 17.84
N MET A 200 -9.60 -10.18 17.07
CA MET A 200 -9.06 -11.32 16.33
C MET A 200 -8.39 -12.36 17.24
N ILE A 201 -7.72 -11.92 18.32
CA ILE A 201 -7.21 -12.84 19.35
C ILE A 201 -8.38 -13.50 20.09
N ALA A 202 -9.40 -12.73 20.48
CA ALA A 202 -10.57 -13.30 21.15
C ALA A 202 -11.26 -14.35 20.28
N LEU A 203 -11.38 -14.08 18.97
CA LEU A 203 -11.95 -15.02 17.99
C LEU A 203 -11.08 -16.27 17.85
N ALA A 204 -9.76 -16.12 17.73
CA ALA A 204 -8.84 -17.26 17.64
C ALA A 204 -8.88 -18.14 18.89
N VAL A 205 -8.89 -17.54 20.09
CA VAL A 205 -9.03 -18.28 21.36
C VAL A 205 -10.37 -19.00 21.43
N TRP A 206 -11.46 -18.34 21.02
CA TRP A 206 -12.78 -18.95 21.01
C TRP A 206 -12.85 -20.16 20.07
N VAL A 207 -12.39 -20.04 18.83
CA VAL A 207 -12.35 -21.16 17.88
C VAL A 207 -11.46 -22.29 18.40
N LEU A 208 -10.26 -21.96 18.89
CA LEU A 208 -9.31 -22.95 19.41
C LEU A 208 -9.91 -23.70 20.60
N SER A 209 -10.66 -23.03 21.47
CA SER A 209 -11.37 -23.68 22.58
C SER A 209 -12.46 -24.64 22.10
N LYS A 210 -13.15 -24.31 21.00
CA LYS A 210 -14.16 -25.17 20.37
C LYS A 210 -13.54 -26.37 19.64
N ALA A 211 -12.33 -26.19 19.10
CA ALA A 211 -11.54 -27.24 18.43
C ALA A 211 -10.79 -28.15 19.43
N GLY A 212 -11.02 -28.02 20.74
CA GLY A 212 -10.34 -28.84 21.75
C GLY A 212 -8.84 -28.52 21.93
N TRP A 213 -8.42 -27.30 21.59
CA TRP A 213 -7.03 -26.81 21.67
C TRP A 213 -6.04 -27.50 20.73
N THR A 214 -6.52 -28.25 19.75
CA THR A 214 -5.70 -28.94 18.76
C THR A 214 -6.14 -28.55 17.36
N ILE A 215 -5.19 -28.19 16.50
CA ILE A 215 -5.44 -27.87 15.09
C ILE A 215 -4.37 -28.59 14.27
N SER A 216 -4.77 -29.25 13.19
CA SER A 216 -3.81 -29.85 12.26
C SER A 216 -3.06 -28.80 11.45
N LEU A 217 -1.73 -28.87 11.45
CA LEU A 217 -0.86 -27.98 10.66
C LEU A 217 -0.51 -28.55 9.27
N THR A 218 -0.90 -29.79 9.01
CA THR A 218 -0.55 -30.51 7.77
C THR A 218 -1.78 -30.96 6.99
N SER A 219 -2.97 -30.88 7.58
CA SER A 219 -4.21 -31.17 6.89
C SER A 219 -4.64 -29.96 6.06
N THR A 220 -5.05 -30.22 4.83
CA THR A 220 -5.74 -29.27 3.95
C THR A 220 -7.01 -29.96 3.44
N PRO A 221 -8.13 -29.24 3.27
CA PRO A 221 -9.36 -29.83 2.76
C PRO A 221 -9.21 -30.35 1.32
N ASN A 222 -8.31 -29.77 0.52
CA ASN A 222 -8.13 -30.09 -0.90
C ASN A 222 -6.64 -30.36 -1.22
N PRO A 223 -6.08 -31.51 -0.82
CA PRO A 223 -4.65 -31.78 -1.03
C PRO A 223 -4.29 -31.82 -2.51
N VAL A 224 -3.31 -31.02 -2.90
CA VAL A 224 -2.76 -30.96 -4.27
C VAL A 224 -1.38 -31.62 -4.33
N SER A 225 -0.88 -31.87 -5.55
CA SER A 225 0.44 -32.45 -5.76
C SER A 225 1.56 -31.59 -5.14
N VAL A 226 2.68 -32.21 -4.75
CA VAL A 226 3.81 -31.48 -4.14
C VAL A 226 4.32 -30.35 -5.06
N GLY A 227 4.38 -30.59 -6.38
CA GLY A 227 4.78 -29.55 -7.34
C GLY A 227 3.82 -28.37 -7.37
N GLU A 228 2.52 -28.66 -7.31
CA GLU A 228 1.47 -27.63 -7.25
C GLU A 228 1.53 -26.84 -5.94
N GLN A 229 1.78 -27.50 -4.80
CA GLN A 229 1.95 -26.80 -3.52
C GLN A 229 3.13 -25.81 -3.55
N TRP A 230 4.26 -26.17 -4.15
CA TRP A 230 5.39 -25.26 -4.31
C TRP A 230 5.08 -24.11 -5.26
N ARG A 231 4.36 -24.38 -6.35
CA ARG A 231 3.88 -23.32 -7.27
C ARG A 231 3.01 -22.32 -6.54
N GLN A 232 2.05 -22.79 -5.74
CA GLN A 232 1.19 -21.94 -4.91
C GLN A 232 1.97 -21.19 -3.83
N TRP A 233 3.00 -21.80 -3.23
CA TRP A 233 3.87 -21.16 -2.25
C TRP A 233 4.60 -19.94 -2.82
N PHE A 234 5.23 -20.09 -3.99
CA PHE A 234 5.86 -18.98 -4.70
C PHE A 234 4.83 -17.95 -5.19
N GLY A 235 3.67 -18.40 -5.65
CA GLY A 235 2.55 -17.54 -6.03
C GLY A 235 2.04 -16.68 -4.87
N ALA A 236 1.89 -17.24 -3.67
CA ALA A 236 1.45 -16.52 -2.49
C ALA A 236 2.42 -15.41 -2.07
N ILE A 237 3.74 -15.63 -2.23
CA ILE A 237 4.76 -14.59 -2.03
C ILE A 237 4.55 -13.45 -3.04
N GLY A 238 4.39 -13.78 -4.31
CA GLY A 238 4.13 -12.81 -5.38
C GLY A 238 2.86 -11.99 -5.13
N LEU A 239 1.78 -12.64 -4.67
CA LEU A 239 0.52 -11.99 -4.35
C LEU A 239 0.62 -11.04 -3.15
N ILE A 240 1.34 -11.42 -2.08
CA ILE A 240 1.61 -10.48 -0.97
C ILE A 240 2.35 -9.24 -1.49
N ILE A 241 3.33 -9.43 -2.37
CA ILE A 241 4.09 -8.30 -2.90
C ILE A 241 3.24 -7.45 -3.84
N ALA A 242 2.36 -8.05 -4.64
CA ALA A 242 1.42 -7.31 -5.46
C ALA A 242 0.44 -6.48 -4.60
N THR A 243 -0.08 -7.05 -3.52
CA THR A 243 -1.01 -6.38 -2.59
C THR A 243 -0.33 -5.19 -1.91
N TYR A 244 0.87 -5.38 -1.37
CA TYR A 244 1.57 -4.35 -0.61
C TYR A 244 2.48 -3.45 -1.45
N GLY A 245 2.72 -3.79 -2.72
CA GLY A 245 3.62 -3.05 -3.62
C GLY A 245 3.18 -1.61 -3.86
N THR A 246 1.86 -1.40 -3.87
CA THR A 246 1.22 -0.09 -3.93
C THR A 246 1.65 0.80 -2.76
N LEU A 247 1.51 0.30 -1.53
CA LEU A 247 1.94 1.00 -0.31
C LEU A 247 3.47 1.12 -0.23
N MET A 248 4.19 0.12 -0.75
CA MET A 248 5.65 0.09 -0.79
C MET A 248 6.21 1.29 -1.54
N LEU A 249 5.69 1.55 -2.72
CA LEU A 249 6.10 2.66 -3.56
C LEU A 249 5.93 4.02 -2.89
N ASN A 250 4.87 4.23 -2.11
CA ASN A 250 4.56 5.55 -1.55
C ASN A 250 4.82 5.65 -0.04
N PHE A 251 5.52 4.68 0.56
CA PHE A 251 5.84 4.71 1.99
C PHE A 251 6.64 5.96 2.42
N CYS A 252 7.24 6.69 1.48
CA CYS A 252 7.80 8.02 1.69
C CYS A 252 6.79 9.07 2.20
N ASP A 253 5.50 8.93 1.88
CA ASP A 253 4.44 9.82 2.34
C ASP A 253 4.31 9.82 3.87
N PHE A 254 4.61 8.68 4.50
CA PHE A 254 4.55 8.48 5.94
C PHE A 254 5.92 8.68 6.60
N SER A 255 6.95 8.00 6.06
CA SER A 255 8.29 8.01 6.65
C SER A 255 8.95 9.39 6.67
N ARG A 256 8.53 10.34 5.82
CA ARG A 256 8.99 11.74 5.87
C ARG A 256 8.68 12.44 7.20
N PHE A 257 7.67 11.98 7.93
CA PHE A 257 7.29 12.52 9.23
C PHE A 257 8.06 11.88 10.40
N ALA A 258 8.90 10.88 10.16
CA ALA A 258 9.73 10.27 11.19
C ALA A 258 10.98 11.13 11.47
N PRO A 259 11.39 11.29 12.74
CA PRO A 259 12.55 12.11 13.12
C PRO A 259 13.86 11.57 12.52
N ASP A 260 14.00 10.25 12.45
CA ASP A 260 15.22 9.57 12.02
C ASP A 260 14.92 8.21 11.36
N TYR A 261 15.89 7.69 10.61
CA TYR A 261 15.72 6.42 9.90
C TYR A 261 15.68 5.19 10.83
N LYS A 262 16.27 5.26 12.03
CA LYS A 262 16.18 4.17 13.02
C LYS A 262 14.75 4.04 13.53
N THR A 263 14.01 5.15 13.68
CA THR A 263 12.58 5.15 13.98
C THR A 263 11.79 4.44 12.89
N VAL A 264 12.04 4.76 11.61
CA VAL A 264 11.41 4.07 10.47
C VAL A 264 11.70 2.57 10.48
N LYS A 265 12.98 2.19 10.60
CA LYS A 265 13.39 0.78 10.58
C LYS A 265 12.78 -0.03 11.72
N ARG A 266 12.70 0.55 12.91
CA ARG A 266 12.07 -0.08 14.09
C ARG A 266 10.56 -0.20 13.91
N GLY A 267 9.89 0.86 13.47
CA GLY A 267 8.44 0.83 13.20
C GLY A 267 8.09 -0.25 12.19
N ASN A 268 8.83 -0.31 11.08
CA ASN A 268 8.65 -1.34 10.06
C ASN A 268 8.99 -2.74 10.56
N PHE A 269 9.99 -2.91 11.44
CA PHE A 269 10.37 -4.24 11.94
C PHE A 269 9.27 -4.84 12.83
N TRP A 270 8.74 -4.02 13.74
CA TRP A 270 7.64 -4.44 14.60
C TRP A 270 6.33 -4.59 13.82
N GLY A 271 6.09 -3.72 12.84
CA GLY A 271 4.84 -3.68 12.09
C GLY A 271 4.72 -4.72 10.97
N LEU A 272 5.83 -5.00 10.28
CA LEU A 272 5.83 -5.93 9.14
C LEU A 272 6.25 -7.33 9.60
N PRO A 273 7.54 -7.71 9.77
CA PRO A 273 7.88 -9.09 10.15
C PRO A 273 7.18 -9.59 11.42
N PHE A 274 7.21 -8.83 12.52
CA PHE A 274 6.69 -9.30 13.80
C PHE A 274 5.17 -9.37 13.83
N ASN A 275 4.50 -8.23 13.58
CA ASN A 275 3.04 -8.16 13.57
C ASN A 275 2.42 -9.02 12.46
N SER A 276 3.05 -9.14 11.29
CA SER A 276 2.55 -10.06 10.26
C SER A 276 2.70 -11.52 10.66
N THR A 277 3.74 -11.90 11.41
CA THR A 277 3.82 -13.26 11.98
C THR A 277 2.62 -13.55 12.88
N ALA A 278 2.26 -12.60 13.75
CA ALA A 278 1.09 -12.74 14.61
C ALA A 278 -0.22 -12.81 13.82
N PHE A 279 -0.38 -11.96 12.81
CA PHE A 279 -1.50 -12.05 11.85
C PHE A 279 -1.62 -13.44 11.24
N VAL A 280 -0.53 -14.00 10.70
CA VAL A 280 -0.59 -15.29 10.02
C VAL A 280 -0.95 -16.41 11.00
N ILE A 281 -0.41 -16.38 12.22
CA ILE A 281 -0.78 -17.35 13.28
C ILE A 281 -2.29 -17.27 13.59
N VAL A 282 -2.79 -16.06 13.85
CA VAL A 282 -4.21 -15.85 14.18
C VAL A 282 -5.11 -16.28 13.02
N SER A 283 -4.75 -15.93 11.79
CA SER A 283 -5.50 -16.31 10.60
C SER A 283 -5.55 -17.83 10.44
N VAL A 284 -4.42 -18.50 10.60
CA VAL A 284 -4.33 -19.97 10.53
C VAL A 284 -5.22 -20.62 11.59
N ILE A 285 -5.15 -20.15 12.84
CA ILE A 285 -5.94 -20.71 13.94
C ILE A 285 -7.43 -20.56 13.65
N VAL A 286 -7.85 -19.39 13.20
CA VAL A 286 -9.23 -19.08 12.85
C VAL A 286 -9.72 -19.96 11.70
N THR A 287 -8.98 -20.04 10.59
CA THR A 287 -9.41 -20.82 9.43
C THR A 287 -9.34 -22.32 9.68
N ALA A 288 -8.21 -22.85 10.12
CA ALA A 288 -8.07 -24.29 10.32
C ALA A 288 -8.95 -24.78 11.49
N GLY A 289 -9.09 -23.97 12.55
CA GLY A 289 -10.02 -24.28 13.62
C GLY A 289 -11.49 -24.23 13.17
N SER A 290 -11.85 -23.38 12.20
CA SER A 290 -13.22 -23.41 11.64
C SER A 290 -13.53 -24.73 10.92
N ILE A 291 -12.55 -25.34 10.26
CA ILE A 291 -12.69 -26.66 9.64
C ILE A 291 -12.94 -27.73 10.71
N GLU A 292 -12.15 -27.72 11.79
CA GLU A 292 -12.30 -28.70 12.88
C GLU A 292 -13.64 -28.56 13.61
N VAL A 293 -14.13 -27.33 13.78
CA VAL A 293 -15.36 -27.04 14.55
C VAL A 293 -16.63 -27.17 13.71
N PHE A 294 -16.60 -26.69 12.45
CA PHE A 294 -17.79 -26.56 11.60
C PHE A 294 -17.75 -27.45 10.36
N GLY A 295 -16.65 -28.14 10.08
CA GLY A 295 -16.48 -28.99 8.91
C GLY A 295 -16.18 -28.23 7.61
N GLU A 296 -16.11 -26.90 7.66
CA GLU A 296 -15.88 -26.02 6.51
C GLU A 296 -14.87 -24.92 6.85
N ALA A 297 -14.09 -24.49 5.85
CA ALA A 297 -13.15 -23.39 6.01
C ALA A 297 -13.90 -22.06 5.89
N ILE A 298 -14.17 -21.41 7.02
CA ILE A 298 -14.78 -20.09 7.03
C ILE A 298 -13.70 -19.05 6.71
N THR A 299 -13.81 -18.43 5.54
CA THR A 299 -12.83 -17.48 5.02
C THR A 299 -13.07 -16.04 5.48
N ASP A 300 -14.27 -15.74 5.97
CA ASP A 300 -14.67 -14.43 6.47
C ASP A 300 -14.72 -14.43 8.01
N PRO A 301 -13.83 -13.70 8.71
CA PRO A 301 -13.90 -13.51 10.16
C PRO A 301 -15.24 -13.00 10.69
N ALA A 302 -15.97 -12.17 9.94
CA ALA A 302 -17.29 -11.68 10.36
C ALA A 302 -18.33 -12.81 10.33
N GLU A 303 -18.28 -13.68 9.30
CA GLU A 303 -19.11 -14.88 9.24
C GLU A 303 -18.80 -15.84 10.39
N LEU A 304 -17.52 -16.01 10.72
CA LEU A 304 -17.11 -16.84 11.84
C LEU A 304 -17.65 -16.30 13.18
N VAL A 305 -17.64 -14.97 13.37
CA VAL A 305 -18.25 -14.36 14.57
C VAL A 305 -19.76 -14.63 14.61
N ALA A 306 -20.45 -14.65 13.47
CA ALA A 306 -21.88 -14.98 13.44
C ALA A 306 -22.17 -16.38 13.99
N LYS A 307 -21.23 -17.34 13.85
CA LYS A 307 -21.34 -18.69 14.44
C LYS A 307 -21.24 -18.70 15.97
N VAL A 308 -20.86 -17.59 16.62
CA VAL A 308 -20.90 -17.46 18.09
C VAL A 308 -22.33 -17.49 18.64
N GLY A 309 -23.32 -17.09 17.81
CA GLY A 309 -24.73 -17.13 18.18
C GLY A 309 -25.17 -16.07 19.20
N ASN A 310 -24.39 -15.00 19.38
CA ASN A 310 -24.72 -13.88 20.26
C ASN A 310 -24.75 -12.56 19.48
N THR A 311 -25.94 -11.94 19.40
CA THR A 311 -26.17 -10.70 18.65
C THR A 311 -25.27 -9.56 19.10
N TRP A 312 -25.02 -9.41 20.40
CA TRP A 312 -24.15 -8.34 20.92
C TRP A 312 -22.69 -8.53 20.51
N VAL A 313 -22.20 -9.78 20.54
CA VAL A 313 -20.85 -10.11 20.07
C VAL A 313 -20.72 -9.85 18.58
N LEU A 314 -21.71 -10.26 17.79
CA LEU A 314 -21.75 -10.00 16.35
C LEU A 314 -21.73 -8.51 16.04
N VAL A 315 -22.58 -7.72 16.71
CA VAL A 315 -22.64 -6.26 16.53
C VAL A 315 -21.32 -5.59 16.89
N LEU A 316 -20.73 -5.95 18.04
CA LEU A 316 -19.46 -5.38 18.48
C LEU A 316 -18.30 -5.73 17.53
N ALA A 317 -18.23 -6.99 17.08
CA ALA A 317 -17.18 -7.43 16.17
C ALA A 317 -17.33 -6.77 14.79
N ALA A 318 -18.54 -6.76 14.22
CA ALA A 318 -18.82 -6.15 12.93
C ALA A 318 -18.51 -4.64 12.94
N LEU A 319 -18.87 -3.93 14.02
CA LEU A 319 -18.50 -2.52 14.20
C LEU A 319 -16.97 -2.35 14.27
N THR A 320 -16.27 -3.21 15.01
CA THR A 320 -14.80 -3.17 15.10
C THR A 320 -14.14 -3.44 13.76
N PHE A 321 -14.64 -4.43 12.99
CA PHE A 321 -14.15 -4.71 11.64
C PHE A 321 -14.40 -3.54 10.68
N ALA A 322 -15.57 -2.90 10.74
CA ALA A 322 -15.85 -1.72 9.94
C ALA A 322 -14.90 -0.56 10.29
N ILE A 323 -14.68 -0.28 11.58
CA ILE A 323 -13.75 0.76 12.05
C ILE A 323 -12.32 0.46 11.61
N ALA A 324 -11.86 -0.78 11.79
CA ALA A 324 -10.51 -1.18 11.40
C ALA A 324 -10.30 -1.12 9.88
N THR A 325 -11.30 -1.56 9.10
CA THR A 325 -11.24 -1.50 7.64
C THR A 325 -11.19 -0.04 7.16
N MET A 326 -11.96 0.87 7.77
CA MET A 326 -11.81 2.32 7.51
C MET A 326 -10.39 2.81 7.86
N GLY A 327 -9.83 2.37 8.99
CA GLY A 327 -8.47 2.73 9.42
C GLY A 327 -7.42 2.39 8.37
N VAL A 328 -7.46 1.15 7.87
CA VAL A 328 -6.59 0.71 6.76
C VAL A 328 -6.82 1.52 5.51
N ASN A 329 -8.09 1.74 5.18
CA ASN A 329 -8.44 2.35 3.91
C ASN A 329 -7.96 3.81 3.80
N ILE A 330 -8.09 4.57 4.89
CA ILE A 330 -7.60 5.94 4.96
C ILE A 330 -6.07 5.97 4.80
N VAL A 331 -5.34 5.04 5.42
CA VAL A 331 -3.88 5.02 5.32
C VAL A 331 -3.43 4.55 3.93
N ALA A 332 -3.80 3.34 3.53
CA ALA A 332 -3.23 2.66 2.37
C ALA A 332 -3.68 3.26 1.04
N ASN A 333 -4.95 3.68 0.97
CA ASN A 333 -5.61 3.96 -0.30
C ASN A 333 -6.02 5.42 -0.47
N PHE A 334 -5.99 6.20 0.60
CA PHE A 334 -6.46 7.58 0.55
C PHE A 334 -5.34 8.61 0.63
N VAL A 335 -4.34 8.42 1.50
CA VAL A 335 -3.25 9.39 1.68
C VAL A 335 -2.45 9.59 0.38
N SER A 336 -2.14 8.51 -0.34
CA SER A 336 -1.35 8.56 -1.57
C SER A 336 -2.01 9.39 -2.68
N PRO A 337 -3.26 9.10 -3.12
CA PRO A 337 -3.88 9.84 -4.21
C PRO A 337 -4.11 11.31 -3.85
N ALA A 338 -4.27 11.64 -2.57
CA ALA A 338 -4.33 13.03 -2.12
C ALA A 338 -3.02 13.79 -2.42
N TYR A 339 -1.85 13.20 -2.15
CA TYR A 339 -0.56 13.80 -2.52
C TYR A 339 -0.29 13.74 -4.02
N ASP A 340 -0.61 12.63 -4.67
CA ASP A 340 -0.39 12.44 -6.09
C ASP A 340 -1.19 13.44 -6.94
N LEU A 341 -2.47 13.66 -6.60
CA LEU A 341 -3.30 14.67 -7.26
C LEU A 341 -2.84 16.10 -6.92
N ALA A 342 -2.38 16.34 -5.69
CA ALA A 342 -1.79 17.62 -5.32
C ALA A 342 -0.55 17.95 -6.18
N ASN A 343 0.23 16.94 -6.58
CA ASN A 343 1.38 17.13 -7.47
C ASN A 343 1.00 17.53 -8.89
N VAL A 344 -0.19 17.16 -9.38
CA VAL A 344 -0.64 17.51 -10.74
C VAL A 344 -0.81 19.01 -10.89
N TRP A 345 -1.38 19.66 -9.88
CA TRP A 345 -1.57 21.11 -9.87
C TRP A 345 -1.42 21.70 -8.46
N PRO A 346 -0.18 21.88 -7.96
CA PRO A 346 0.09 22.25 -6.57
C PRO A 346 -0.60 23.54 -6.10
N GLN A 347 -0.78 24.49 -7.01
CA GLN A 347 -1.43 25.78 -6.75
C GLN A 347 -2.96 25.71 -6.58
N LYS A 348 -3.59 24.60 -6.97
CA LYS A 348 -5.07 24.46 -6.96
C LYS A 348 -5.54 23.25 -6.19
N ILE A 349 -4.72 22.20 -6.11
CA ILE A 349 -5.05 20.95 -5.46
C ILE A 349 -4.15 20.83 -4.22
N SER A 350 -4.74 21.10 -3.05
CA SER A 350 -4.14 20.74 -1.76
C SER A 350 -4.44 19.28 -1.42
N PHE A 351 -3.79 18.75 -0.38
CA PHE A 351 -4.07 17.41 0.16
C PHE A 351 -5.57 17.21 0.44
N LYS A 352 -6.23 18.22 1.01
CA LYS A 352 -7.68 18.15 1.29
C LYS A 352 -8.51 18.08 0.01
N ILE A 353 -8.17 18.89 -1.00
CA ILE A 353 -8.89 18.92 -2.28
C ILE A 353 -8.64 17.63 -3.06
N GLY A 354 -7.38 17.21 -3.21
CA GLY A 354 -7.01 15.95 -3.87
C GLY A 354 -7.67 14.75 -3.19
N GLY A 355 -7.71 14.79 -1.87
CA GLY A 355 -8.47 13.86 -1.06
C GLY A 355 -9.97 13.81 -1.40
N MET A 356 -10.65 14.96 -1.44
CA MET A 356 -12.08 15.00 -1.80
C MET A 356 -12.34 14.55 -3.25
N ILE A 357 -11.45 14.88 -4.18
CA ILE A 357 -11.51 14.37 -5.57
C ILE A 357 -11.44 12.84 -5.56
N SER A 358 -10.50 12.27 -4.80
CA SER A 358 -10.33 10.81 -4.66
C SER A 358 -11.58 10.15 -4.09
N THR A 359 -12.16 10.75 -3.05
CA THR A 359 -13.40 10.30 -2.42
C THR A 359 -14.57 10.27 -3.41
N VAL A 360 -14.78 11.35 -4.17
CA VAL A 360 -15.86 11.40 -5.18
C VAL A 360 -15.60 10.42 -6.33
N ALA A 361 -14.37 10.34 -6.82
CA ALA A 361 -14.01 9.41 -7.90
C ALA A 361 -14.26 7.94 -7.48
N ALA A 362 -13.93 7.57 -6.25
CA ALA A 362 -14.17 6.21 -5.74
C ALA A 362 -15.65 5.84 -5.67
N LEU A 363 -16.53 6.80 -5.40
CA LEU A 363 -17.99 6.59 -5.45
C LEU A 363 -18.45 6.33 -6.89
N VAL A 364 -17.95 7.12 -7.85
CA VAL A 364 -18.33 7.03 -9.28
C VAL A 364 -17.88 5.73 -9.92
N VAL A 365 -16.78 5.12 -9.45
CA VAL A 365 -16.31 3.81 -9.93
C VAL A 365 -17.30 2.68 -9.62
N THR A 366 -18.26 2.87 -8.70
CA THR A 366 -19.20 1.83 -8.25
C THR A 366 -18.47 0.56 -7.81
N PRO A 367 -17.69 0.61 -6.72
CA PRO A 367 -16.73 -0.43 -6.36
C PRO A 367 -17.33 -1.83 -6.16
N TRP A 368 -18.61 -1.92 -5.78
CA TRP A 368 -19.34 -3.19 -5.71
C TRP A 368 -19.45 -3.88 -7.08
N ASN A 369 -19.59 -3.14 -8.17
CA ASN A 369 -19.61 -3.69 -9.53
C ASN A 369 -18.22 -4.16 -9.97
N LEU A 370 -17.16 -3.52 -9.46
CA LEU A 370 -15.77 -3.92 -9.70
C LEU A 370 -15.41 -5.20 -8.93
N PHE A 371 -15.88 -5.32 -7.68
CA PHE A 371 -15.50 -6.42 -6.78
C PHE A 371 -16.40 -7.66 -6.90
N SER A 372 -17.64 -7.51 -7.36
CA SER A 372 -18.60 -8.64 -7.50
C SER A 372 -18.26 -9.61 -8.64
N ASN A 373 -17.31 -9.27 -9.52
CA ASN A 373 -16.89 -10.13 -10.62
C ASN A 373 -15.43 -10.61 -10.42
N PRO A 374 -15.21 -11.91 -10.13
CA PRO A 374 -13.86 -12.46 -9.93
C PRO A 374 -12.90 -12.22 -11.11
N THR A 375 -13.43 -12.21 -12.33
CA THR A 375 -12.63 -11.95 -13.54
C THR A 375 -12.15 -10.50 -13.55
N VAL A 376 -13.03 -9.55 -13.23
CA VAL A 376 -12.69 -8.13 -13.17
C VAL A 376 -11.67 -7.85 -12.06
N VAL A 377 -11.83 -8.49 -10.90
CA VAL A 377 -10.86 -8.42 -9.81
C VAL A 377 -9.49 -8.93 -10.24
N GLN A 378 -9.42 -10.07 -10.95
CA GLN A 378 -8.15 -10.61 -11.46
C GLN A 378 -7.47 -9.66 -12.45
N TYR A 379 -8.19 -9.13 -13.44
CA TYR A 379 -7.63 -8.16 -14.38
C TYR A 379 -7.18 -6.87 -13.68
N PHE A 380 -7.94 -6.39 -12.69
CA PHE A 380 -7.58 -5.23 -11.89
C PHE A 380 -6.27 -5.48 -11.13
N LEU A 381 -6.19 -6.55 -10.32
CA LEU A 381 -5.00 -6.90 -9.53
C LEU A 381 -3.77 -7.17 -10.40
N GLY A 382 -3.94 -7.91 -11.50
CA GLY A 382 -2.87 -8.15 -12.47
C GLY A 382 -2.35 -6.86 -13.08
N GLY A 383 -3.25 -5.91 -13.37
CA GLY A 383 -2.91 -4.59 -13.87
C GLY A 383 -2.05 -3.80 -12.87
N LEU A 384 -2.36 -3.87 -11.57
CA LEU A 384 -1.57 -3.20 -10.53
C LEU A 384 -0.12 -3.66 -10.56
N GLY A 385 0.08 -4.98 -10.55
CA GLY A 385 1.41 -5.59 -10.55
C GLY A 385 2.24 -5.14 -11.75
N ALA A 386 1.60 -5.10 -12.92
CA ALA A 386 2.22 -4.78 -14.19
C ALA A 386 2.80 -3.36 -14.27
N PHE A 387 2.18 -2.37 -13.62
CA PHE A 387 2.67 -0.98 -13.67
C PHE A 387 3.52 -0.61 -12.46
N LEU A 388 3.16 -1.08 -11.26
CA LEU A 388 3.85 -0.69 -10.03
C LEU A 388 5.25 -1.31 -9.93
N GLY A 389 5.42 -2.56 -10.36
CA GLY A 389 6.72 -3.23 -10.35
C GLY A 389 7.78 -2.47 -11.14
N PRO A 390 7.54 -2.17 -12.43
CA PRO A 390 8.43 -1.35 -13.24
C PRO A 390 8.75 0.03 -12.66
N LEU A 391 7.75 0.74 -12.12
CA LEU A 391 7.98 2.04 -11.46
C LEU A 391 8.96 1.91 -10.30
N PHE A 392 8.75 0.90 -9.45
CA PHE A 392 9.64 0.62 -8.32
C PHE A 392 11.07 0.33 -8.79
N GLY A 393 11.22 -0.48 -9.84
CA GLY A 393 12.52 -0.81 -10.43
C GLY A 393 13.30 0.43 -10.88
N VAL A 394 12.66 1.33 -11.62
CA VAL A 394 13.29 2.58 -12.08
C VAL A 394 13.69 3.47 -10.90
N ILE A 395 12.75 3.74 -9.97
CA ILE A 395 12.97 4.68 -8.86
C ILE A 395 14.07 4.16 -7.92
N MET A 396 14.03 2.88 -7.56
CA MET A 396 15.04 2.27 -6.67
C MET A 396 16.43 2.27 -7.30
N LEU A 397 16.53 1.86 -8.55
CA LEU A 397 17.82 1.80 -9.22
C LEU A 397 18.41 3.20 -9.42
N ASP A 398 17.59 4.16 -9.84
CA ASP A 398 18.05 5.53 -10.03
C ASP A 398 18.57 6.14 -8.73
N TYR A 399 17.80 6.00 -7.64
CA TYR A 399 18.20 6.57 -6.36
C TYR A 399 19.43 5.88 -5.77
N PHE A 400 19.42 4.55 -5.63
CA PHE A 400 20.46 3.83 -4.90
C PHE A 400 21.72 3.55 -5.73
N TRP A 401 21.58 3.28 -7.03
CA TRP A 401 22.69 2.88 -7.87
C TRP A 401 23.23 4.03 -8.72
N VAL A 402 22.38 4.73 -9.47
CA VAL A 402 22.81 5.85 -10.34
C VAL A 402 23.27 7.04 -9.49
N LYS A 403 22.37 7.55 -8.65
CA LYS A 403 22.58 8.77 -7.86
C LYS A 403 23.22 8.51 -6.49
N LYS A 404 23.39 7.25 -6.07
CA LYS A 404 23.99 6.85 -4.78
C LYS A 404 23.38 7.55 -3.55
N GLY A 405 22.09 7.86 -3.62
CA GLY A 405 21.35 8.61 -2.61
C GLY A 405 21.79 10.08 -2.43
N ARG A 406 22.60 10.62 -3.36
CA ARG A 406 22.99 12.04 -3.42
C ARG A 406 21.99 12.77 -4.32
N ILE A 407 21.03 13.43 -3.69
CA ILE A 407 20.07 14.27 -4.39
C ILE A 407 20.14 15.68 -3.80
N ASP A 408 19.93 16.65 -4.66
CA ASP A 408 19.57 18.00 -4.26
C ASP A 408 18.05 18.07 -4.10
N VAL A 409 17.56 18.54 -2.95
CA VAL A 409 16.12 18.62 -2.66
C VAL A 409 15.52 19.88 -3.25
N ASP A 410 16.28 20.98 -3.28
CA ASP A 410 15.78 22.28 -3.72
C ASP A 410 15.54 22.21 -5.24
N GLU A 411 16.46 21.59 -5.97
CA GLU A 411 16.31 21.32 -7.41
C GLU A 411 15.08 20.47 -7.78
N LEU A 412 14.49 19.70 -6.84
CA LEU A 412 13.22 18.98 -7.10
C LEU A 412 12.03 19.93 -7.27
N PHE A 413 12.19 21.19 -6.92
CA PHE A 413 11.21 22.27 -7.08
C PHE A 413 11.67 23.32 -8.09
N ASN A 414 12.73 23.04 -8.87
CA ASN A 414 13.22 23.94 -9.91
C ASN A 414 12.68 23.54 -11.30
N GLY A 415 11.71 24.30 -11.81
CA GLY A 415 11.07 24.08 -13.10
C GLY A 415 11.77 24.74 -14.30
N GLU A 416 12.94 25.35 -14.10
CA GLU A 416 13.65 26.06 -15.16
C GLU A 416 14.35 25.11 -16.15
N PRO A 417 14.33 25.41 -17.46
CA PRO A 417 15.10 24.65 -18.44
C PRO A 417 16.59 24.63 -18.10
N GLY A 418 17.15 23.42 -17.99
CA GLY A 418 18.56 23.22 -17.62
C GLY A 418 18.78 22.89 -16.14
N SER A 419 17.75 22.96 -15.30
CA SER A 419 17.83 22.49 -13.91
C SER A 419 18.07 20.98 -13.84
N ARG A 420 18.58 20.52 -12.70
CA ARG A 420 19.11 19.15 -12.53
C ARG A 420 18.11 18.05 -12.83
N TYR A 421 16.83 18.27 -12.49
CA TYR A 421 15.75 17.30 -12.75
C TYR A 421 14.76 17.78 -13.81
N TYR A 422 15.12 18.81 -14.59
CA TYR A 422 14.33 19.21 -15.75
C TYR A 422 14.47 18.21 -16.90
N TYR A 423 15.64 17.58 -17.07
CA TYR A 423 15.88 16.65 -18.18
C TYR A 423 15.47 17.27 -19.55
N ARG A 424 14.71 16.53 -20.38
CA ARG A 424 14.23 17.00 -21.68
C ARG A 424 12.78 17.48 -21.55
N LYS A 425 12.57 18.80 -21.53
CA LYS A 425 11.24 19.43 -21.39
C LYS A 425 10.50 18.99 -20.12
N GLY A 426 11.22 18.77 -19.02
CA GLY A 426 10.69 18.32 -17.71
C GLY A 426 10.47 16.82 -17.57
N VAL A 427 10.87 16.01 -18.55
CA VAL A 427 10.68 14.56 -18.56
C VAL A 427 12.03 13.88 -18.80
N ASN A 428 12.33 12.81 -18.04
CA ASN A 428 13.48 11.95 -18.27
C ASN A 428 13.13 10.86 -19.31
N PRO A 429 13.65 10.93 -20.55
CA PRO A 429 13.35 9.90 -21.56
C PRO A 429 13.88 8.53 -21.15
N LYS A 430 15.02 8.44 -20.44
CA LYS A 430 15.61 7.16 -20.02
C LYS A 430 14.68 6.42 -19.06
N ALA A 431 14.03 7.15 -18.15
CA ALA A 431 13.04 6.57 -17.24
C ALA A 431 11.83 6.01 -18.00
N LEU A 432 11.35 6.71 -19.04
CA LEU A 432 10.24 6.23 -19.87
C LEU A 432 10.63 5.02 -20.72
N TRP A 433 11.82 5.04 -21.33
CA TRP A 433 12.33 3.93 -22.15
C TRP A 433 12.64 2.68 -21.33
N ALA A 434 12.89 2.82 -20.03
CA ALA A 434 12.96 1.67 -19.12
C ALA A 434 11.57 1.22 -18.65
N PHE A 435 10.70 2.17 -18.29
CA PHE A 435 9.39 1.89 -17.71
C PHE A 435 8.40 1.29 -18.71
N LEU A 436 8.18 1.93 -19.87
CA LEU A 436 7.10 1.57 -20.78
C LEU A 436 7.25 0.15 -21.36
N PRO A 437 8.44 -0.28 -21.85
CA PRO A 437 8.60 -1.64 -22.34
C PRO A 437 8.46 -2.68 -21.22
N ALA A 438 9.00 -2.38 -20.03
CA ALA A 438 8.90 -3.29 -18.89
C ALA A 438 7.46 -3.45 -18.39
N ALA A 439 6.71 -2.36 -18.33
CA ALA A 439 5.28 -2.39 -18.02
C ALA A 439 4.46 -3.11 -19.10
N GLY A 440 4.81 -2.95 -20.38
CA GLY A 440 4.18 -3.70 -21.47
C GLY A 440 4.37 -5.20 -21.33
N VAL A 441 5.60 -5.66 -21.07
CA VAL A 441 5.89 -7.08 -20.82
C VAL A 441 5.16 -7.58 -19.57
N ALA A 442 5.24 -6.84 -18.46
CA ALA A 442 4.59 -7.23 -17.21
C ALA A 442 3.06 -7.29 -17.36
N ALA A 443 2.45 -6.39 -18.13
CA ALA A 443 1.02 -6.40 -18.42
C ALA A 443 0.60 -7.60 -19.26
N VAL A 444 1.38 -7.97 -20.28
CA VAL A 444 1.13 -9.20 -21.05
C VAL A 444 1.17 -10.42 -20.14
N LEU A 445 2.20 -10.54 -19.30
CA LEU A 445 2.34 -11.66 -18.37
C LEU A 445 1.21 -11.71 -17.33
N ALA A 446 0.72 -10.55 -16.87
CA ALA A 446 -0.31 -10.47 -15.85
C ALA A 446 -1.73 -10.69 -16.38
N LEU A 447 -2.02 -10.25 -17.60
CA LEU A 447 -3.39 -10.12 -18.11
C LEU A 447 -3.75 -11.11 -19.22
N VAL A 448 -2.78 -11.64 -19.96
CA VAL A 448 -3.06 -12.61 -21.03
C VAL A 448 -3.22 -14.00 -20.41
N LYS A 449 -4.37 -14.63 -20.68
CA LYS A 449 -4.78 -15.92 -20.10
C LYS A 449 -3.73 -17.03 -20.27
N ASP A 450 -3.02 -17.04 -21.39
CA ASP A 450 -1.99 -18.05 -21.67
C ASP A 450 -0.80 -17.98 -20.69
N PHE A 451 -0.61 -16.85 -20.01
CA PHE A 451 0.43 -16.64 -19.00
C PHE A 451 -0.09 -16.72 -17.56
N HIS A 452 -1.27 -17.28 -17.31
CA HIS A 452 -1.86 -17.37 -15.97
C HIS A 452 -0.93 -17.99 -14.91
N ASP A 453 -0.08 -18.95 -15.30
CA ASP A 453 0.92 -19.55 -14.42
C ASP A 453 2.03 -18.60 -13.97
N VAL A 454 2.33 -17.60 -14.81
CA VAL A 454 3.40 -16.62 -14.60
C VAL A 454 2.88 -15.29 -14.07
N ALA A 455 1.57 -15.05 -14.18
CA ALA A 455 0.90 -13.82 -13.77
C ALA A 455 1.23 -13.37 -12.32
N PRO A 456 1.30 -14.27 -11.30
CA PRO A 456 1.68 -13.88 -9.95
C PRO A 456 3.10 -13.28 -9.82
N TYR A 457 3.97 -13.52 -10.81
CA TYR A 457 5.36 -13.04 -10.83
C TYR A 457 5.56 -11.79 -11.68
N SER A 458 4.50 -11.31 -12.35
CA SER A 458 4.55 -10.15 -13.25
C SER A 458 5.19 -8.91 -12.61
N TRP A 459 4.89 -8.66 -11.32
CA TRP A 459 5.49 -7.56 -10.56
C TRP A 459 7.02 -7.66 -10.52
N PHE A 460 7.56 -8.82 -10.13
CA PHE A 460 9.01 -9.04 -10.05
C PHE A 460 9.70 -8.93 -11.40
N ILE A 461 9.09 -9.55 -12.42
CA ILE A 461 9.62 -9.54 -13.79
C ILE A 461 9.65 -8.09 -14.29
N GLY A 462 8.57 -7.34 -14.10
CA GLY A 462 8.47 -5.92 -14.44
C GLY A 462 9.51 -5.07 -13.71
N THR A 463 9.68 -5.26 -12.40
CA THR A 463 10.71 -4.57 -11.61
C THR A 463 12.12 -4.85 -12.12
N ALA A 464 12.46 -6.13 -12.29
CA ALA A 464 13.79 -6.54 -12.73
C ALA A 464 14.11 -6.05 -14.15
N LEU A 465 13.14 -6.13 -15.05
CA LEU A 465 13.28 -5.65 -16.43
C LEU A 465 13.45 -4.13 -16.48
N ALA A 466 12.61 -3.37 -15.75
CA ALA A 466 12.71 -1.91 -15.73
C ALA A 466 14.03 -1.44 -15.10
N ALA A 467 14.45 -2.07 -13.99
CA ALA A 467 15.75 -1.81 -13.39
C ALA A 467 16.88 -2.14 -14.37
N GLY A 468 16.88 -3.32 -14.98
CA GLY A 468 17.90 -3.73 -15.95
C GLY A 468 18.01 -2.76 -17.14
N LEU A 469 16.89 -2.39 -17.75
CA LEU A 469 16.86 -1.42 -18.85
C LEU A 469 17.36 -0.05 -18.41
N TYR A 470 16.95 0.43 -17.23
CA TYR A 470 17.40 1.72 -16.73
C TYR A 470 18.91 1.73 -16.41
N ALA A 471 19.45 0.62 -15.87
CA ALA A 471 20.89 0.47 -15.63
C ALA A 471 21.70 0.60 -16.92
N LEU A 472 21.21 -0.01 -18.00
CA LEU A 472 21.85 0.08 -19.33
C LEU A 472 21.81 1.51 -19.87
N LEU A 473 20.65 2.18 -19.78
CA LEU A 473 20.47 3.55 -20.28
C LEU A 473 21.25 4.61 -19.50
N CYS A 474 21.48 4.39 -18.20
CA CYS A 474 22.20 5.32 -17.31
C CYS A 474 23.66 4.90 -17.05
N ARG A 475 24.23 3.97 -17.82
CA ARG A 475 25.60 3.49 -17.62
C ARG A 475 26.65 4.61 -17.71
N ASP A 476 26.49 5.52 -18.67
CA ASP A 476 27.44 6.62 -18.88
C ASP A 476 27.35 7.68 -17.79
N GLU A 477 26.12 8.10 -17.43
CA GLU A 477 25.86 9.00 -16.29
C GLU A 477 26.45 8.44 -14.99
N ARG A 478 26.37 7.12 -14.81
CA ARG A 478 26.99 6.43 -13.69
C ARG A 478 28.51 6.53 -13.74
N ALA A 479 29.12 6.28 -14.89
CA ALA A 479 30.57 6.38 -15.05
C ALA A 479 31.09 7.80 -14.76
N GLU A 480 30.43 8.82 -15.30
CA GLU A 480 30.74 10.24 -15.04
C GLU A 480 30.63 10.58 -13.55
N SER A 481 29.57 10.11 -12.88
CA SER A 481 29.39 10.33 -11.43
C SER A 481 30.46 9.65 -10.56
N VAL A 482 31.05 8.53 -11.03
CA VAL A 482 32.18 7.88 -10.34
C VAL A 482 33.44 8.68 -10.52
N ALA A 483 33.77 9.04 -11.76
CA ALA A 483 34.96 9.80 -12.09
C ALA A 483 35.01 11.13 -11.32
N ALA A 484 33.91 11.89 -11.30
CA ALA A 484 33.82 13.14 -10.56
C ALA A 484 34.00 12.96 -9.04
N ALA A 485 33.50 11.85 -8.47
CA ALA A 485 33.67 11.56 -7.05
C ALA A 485 35.12 11.17 -6.69
N GLU A 486 35.80 10.45 -7.58
CA GLU A 486 37.21 10.08 -7.42
C GLU A 486 38.12 11.30 -7.50
N GLU A 487 37.89 12.20 -8.47
CA GLU A 487 38.61 13.47 -8.59
C GLU A 487 38.45 14.36 -7.34
N THR A 488 37.23 14.44 -6.79
CA THR A 488 36.96 15.21 -5.56
C THR A 488 37.66 14.60 -4.35
N SER A 489 37.76 13.27 -4.27
CA SER A 489 38.47 12.58 -3.18
C SER A 489 39.99 12.72 -3.29
N ALA A 490 40.52 12.68 -4.51
CA ALA A 490 41.94 12.84 -4.79
C ALA A 490 42.41 14.26 -4.46
N SER A 491 41.63 15.29 -4.83
CA SER A 491 41.94 16.68 -4.50
C SER A 491 41.87 16.95 -2.99
N ALA A 492 40.90 16.37 -2.29
CA ALA A 492 40.81 16.47 -0.83
C ALA A 492 41.99 15.76 -0.12
N SER A 493 42.51 14.66 -0.67
CA SER A 493 43.68 13.96 -0.14
C SER A 493 45.01 14.66 -0.43
N ALA A 494 45.09 15.46 -1.50
CA ALA A 494 46.28 16.21 -1.88
C ALA A 494 46.37 17.58 -1.17
N ALA A 495 45.29 18.03 -0.55
CA ALA A 495 45.20 19.30 0.17
C ALA A 495 45.32 19.16 1.70
N GLY A 496 45.46 17.94 2.22
CA GLY A 496 45.75 17.64 3.63
C GLY A 496 47.12 16.99 3.76
#